data_AF-A0A6P0XHS6-F1
#
_entry.id   AF-A0A6P0XHS6-F1
#
_cell.length_a   1.000
_cell.length_b   1.000
_cell.length_c   1.000
_cell.angle_alpha   90.00
_cell.angle_beta   90.00
_cell.angle_gamma   90.00
#
_symmetry.space_group_name_H-M   'P 1'
#
loop_
_entity.id
_entity.type
_entity.pdbx_description
1 polymer ?
#
loop_
_entity_poly.entity_id
_entity_poly.type
_entity_poly.pdbx_seq_one_letter_code
_entity_poly.pdbx_strand_id
1 'polypeptide(L)'
;MFGEGNGGNIAIYAINIELVGISVDTQQSSGLFASLESGGIGNGGTIDLDTENLTIRDGAQIVANTFGEGNGGNLTVSATDIELIGTSTNGQFSSSLFASVEPEAIGNGGTINLDTENLTIRDGAQIVANTFGEGNGGNLTVSAT
;
A
#
# COMPACT_ATOMS: atom_id res chain seq x y z
N MET A 1 -20.33 -18.41 1.36
CA MET A 1 -19.29 -18.75 2.36
C MET A 1 -18.08 -17.97 1.93
N PHE A 2 -17.70 -16.96 2.70
CA PHE A 2 -16.46 -16.23 2.43
C PHE A 2 -15.28 -17.12 2.81
N GLY A 3 -14.13 -16.92 2.16
CA GLY A 3 -12.94 -17.74 2.36
C GLY A 3 -12.22 -17.38 3.65
N GLU A 4 -11.65 -18.39 4.31
CA GLU A 4 -10.64 -18.21 5.36
C GLU A 4 -9.27 -18.24 4.69
N GLY A 5 -8.45 -17.21 4.93
CA GLY A 5 -7.11 -17.08 4.36
C GLY A 5 -6.62 -15.64 4.33
N ASN A 6 -5.30 -15.45 4.41
CA ASN A 6 -4.70 -14.12 4.29
C ASN A 6 -4.72 -13.63 2.83
N GLY A 7 -4.59 -12.32 2.64
CA GLY A 7 -4.25 -11.73 1.34
C GLY A 7 -2.97 -12.33 0.76
N GLY A 8 -2.82 -12.23 -0.57
CA GLY A 8 -1.67 -12.79 -1.27
C GLY A 8 -0.33 -12.14 -0.89
N ASN A 9 0.77 -12.75 -1.34
CA ASN A 9 2.11 -12.20 -1.14
C ASN A 9 2.70 -11.75 -2.47
N ILE A 10 3.28 -10.55 -2.51
CA ILE A 10 4.01 -10.01 -3.66
C ILE A 10 5.44 -9.75 -3.20
N ALA A 11 6.42 -10.30 -3.93
CA ALA A 11 7.83 -10.01 -3.71
C ALA A 11 8.46 -9.58 -5.04
N ILE A 12 9.09 -8.41 -5.07
CA ILE A 12 9.73 -7.87 -6.28
C ILE A 12 11.17 -7.48 -5.94
N TYR A 13 12.10 -8.02 -6.73
CA TYR A 13 13.52 -7.70 -6.69
C TYR A 13 13.88 -7.15 -8.08
N ALA A 14 14.14 -5.86 -8.17
CA ALA A 14 14.39 -5.18 -9.45
C ALA A 14 15.35 -4.02 -9.25
N ILE A 15 15.90 -3.46 -10.33
CA ILE A 15 16.66 -2.20 -10.23
C ILE A 15 15.70 -1.01 -10.15
N ASN A 16 14.61 -1.07 -10.91
CA ASN A 16 13.62 0.01 -10.99
C ASN A 16 12.21 -0.57 -10.91
N ILE A 17 11.38 0.05 -10.09
CA ILE A 17 9.94 -0.17 -10.03
C ILE A 17 9.27 1.18 -10.31
N GLU A 18 8.53 1.28 -11.42
CA GLU A 18 7.76 2.47 -11.77
C GLU A 18 6.27 2.12 -11.88
N LEU A 19 5.44 2.76 -11.07
CA LEU A 19 3.98 2.64 -11.10
C LEU A 19 3.38 4.00 -11.45
N VAL A 20 2.57 4.03 -12.50
CA VAL A 20 2.06 5.28 -13.09
C VAL A 20 0.57 5.19 -13.38
N GLY A 21 -0.15 6.20 -12.92
CA GLY A 21 -1.46 6.55 -13.44
C GLY A 21 -2.62 5.71 -12.90
N ILE A 22 -3.76 5.93 -13.53
CA ILE A 22 -5.00 5.17 -13.34
C ILE A 22 -5.51 4.70 -14.71
N SER A 23 -6.24 3.60 -14.74
CA SER A 23 -6.97 3.14 -15.92
C SER A 23 -8.05 4.14 -16.30
N VAL A 24 -8.04 4.59 -17.56
CA VAL A 24 -9.05 5.53 -18.08
C VAL A 24 -10.45 4.92 -18.17
N ASP A 25 -10.53 3.60 -18.36
CA ASP A 25 -11.80 2.90 -18.57
C ASP A 25 -12.43 2.49 -17.25
N THR A 26 -11.63 1.93 -16.34
CA THR A 26 -12.12 1.40 -15.05
C THR A 26 -12.01 2.41 -13.91
N GLN A 27 -11.29 3.53 -14.12
CA GLN A 27 -10.93 4.49 -13.06
C GLN A 27 -10.27 3.82 -11.85
N GLN A 28 -9.54 2.72 -12.08
CA GLN A 28 -8.78 2.03 -11.04
C GLN A 28 -7.32 2.46 -11.10
N SER A 29 -6.69 2.58 -9.93
CA SER A 29 -5.27 2.86 -9.82
C SER A 29 -4.41 1.74 -10.43
N SER A 30 -3.36 2.10 -11.17
CA SER A 30 -2.29 1.15 -11.50
C SER A 30 -1.54 0.80 -10.22
N GLY A 31 -1.13 -0.46 -10.04
CA GLY A 31 -0.50 -0.79 -8.77
C GLY A 31 -0.19 -2.23 -8.49
N LEU A 32 0.28 -2.45 -7.26
CA LEU A 32 0.47 -3.75 -6.64
C LEU A 32 -0.57 -3.91 -5.53
N PHE A 33 -1.34 -5.00 -5.57
CA PHE A 33 -2.47 -5.20 -4.66
C PHE A 33 -2.38 -6.58 -4.01
N ALA A 34 -2.28 -6.58 -2.68
CA ALA A 34 -2.21 -7.75 -1.83
C ALA A 34 -3.23 -7.60 -0.68
N SER A 35 -4.49 -7.37 -1.02
CA SER A 35 -5.54 -7.14 -0.04
C SER A 35 -6.31 -8.41 0.33
N LEU A 36 -6.87 -8.43 1.54
CA LEU A 36 -7.98 -9.33 1.87
C LEU A 36 -9.30 -8.68 1.43
N GLU A 37 -10.07 -9.40 0.61
CA GLU A 37 -11.37 -8.92 0.11
C GLU A 37 -12.49 -8.99 1.14
N SER A 38 -13.56 -8.22 0.89
CA SER A 38 -14.71 -8.09 1.79
C SER A 38 -15.34 -9.44 2.16
N GLY A 39 -15.64 -9.59 3.45
CA GLY A 39 -16.19 -10.80 4.05
C GLY A 39 -15.15 -11.90 4.32
N GLY A 40 -13.90 -11.74 3.86
CA GLY A 40 -12.81 -12.65 4.18
C GLY A 40 -12.44 -12.64 5.67
N ILE A 41 -11.92 -13.76 6.16
CA ILE A 41 -11.34 -13.88 7.50
C ILE A 41 -9.86 -14.23 7.35
N GLY A 42 -8.99 -13.32 7.77
CA GLY A 42 -7.54 -13.38 7.57
C GLY A 42 -6.92 -11.99 7.64
N ASN A 43 -5.60 -11.89 7.57
CA ASN A 43 -4.95 -10.58 7.49
C ASN A 43 -4.85 -10.10 6.04
N GLY A 44 -4.65 -8.79 5.85
CA GLY A 44 -4.14 -8.25 4.60
C GLY A 44 -2.83 -8.95 4.21
N GLY A 45 -2.52 -8.90 2.91
CA GLY A 45 -1.36 -9.58 2.35
C GLY A 45 -0.03 -8.91 2.67
N THR A 46 1.04 -9.48 2.11
CA THR A 46 2.40 -8.95 2.27
C THR A 46 2.94 -8.45 0.94
N ILE A 47 3.58 -7.29 0.95
CA ILE A 47 4.32 -6.77 -0.21
C ILE A 47 5.74 -6.43 0.25
N ASP A 48 6.72 -7.13 -0.33
CA ASP A 48 8.14 -6.91 -0.08
C ASP A 48 8.82 -6.43 -1.36
N LEU A 49 9.41 -5.24 -1.31
CA LEU A 49 10.09 -4.60 -2.44
C LEU A 49 11.56 -4.35 -2.09
N ASP A 50 12.44 -4.78 -2.98
CA ASP A 50 13.88 -4.51 -2.95
C ASP A 50 14.26 -3.94 -4.31
N THR A 51 14.61 -2.66 -4.33
CA THR A 51 14.90 -1.94 -5.57
C THR A 51 15.91 -0.82 -5.40
N GLU A 52 16.59 -0.38 -6.44
CA GLU A 52 17.37 0.86 -6.33
C GLU A 52 16.43 2.07 -6.36
N ASN A 53 15.48 2.08 -7.30
CA ASN A 53 14.54 3.19 -7.47
C ASN A 53 13.09 2.70 -7.40
N LEU A 54 12.28 3.31 -6.53
CA LEU A 54 10.84 3.16 -6.48
C LEU A 54 10.16 4.50 -6.81
N THR A 55 9.42 4.55 -7.91
CA THR A 55 8.62 5.72 -8.29
C THR A 55 7.14 5.36 -8.37
N ILE A 56 6.32 6.09 -7.63
CA ILE A 56 4.85 5.98 -7.64
C ILE A 56 4.26 7.34 -7.95
N ARG A 57 3.59 7.47 -9.08
CA ARG A 57 3.09 8.77 -9.55
C ARG A 57 1.74 8.71 -10.26
N ASP A 58 1.15 9.89 -10.43
CA ASP A 58 -0.09 10.12 -11.17
C ASP A 58 -1.28 9.29 -10.64
N GLY A 59 -1.32 9.02 -9.33
CA GLY A 59 -2.38 8.29 -8.66
C GLY A 59 -2.21 6.77 -8.59
N ALA A 60 -1.02 6.25 -8.91
CA ALA A 60 -0.68 4.84 -8.75
C ALA A 60 -0.55 4.43 -7.27
N GLN A 61 -0.79 3.16 -6.95
CA GLN A 61 -0.86 2.70 -5.55
C GLN A 61 -0.19 1.36 -5.31
N ILE A 62 0.29 1.16 -4.08
CA ILE A 62 0.68 -0.14 -3.54
C ILE A 62 -0.14 -0.39 -2.29
N VAL A 63 -0.87 -1.50 -2.25
CA VAL A 63 -1.95 -1.71 -1.29
C VAL A 63 -1.89 -3.10 -0.66
N ALA A 64 -1.75 -3.13 0.66
CA ALA A 64 -1.78 -4.32 1.50
C ALA A 64 -2.88 -4.17 2.57
N ASN A 65 -4.12 -3.94 2.16
CA ASN A 65 -5.22 -3.64 3.07
C ASN A 65 -6.00 -4.88 3.48
N THR A 66 -6.89 -4.72 4.45
CA THR A 66 -7.96 -5.69 4.74
C THR A 66 -9.31 -5.02 4.67
N PHE A 67 -10.23 -5.64 3.93
CA PHE A 67 -11.65 -5.30 3.87
C PHE A 67 -12.52 -6.28 4.68
N GLY A 68 -11.91 -7.18 5.45
CA GLY A 68 -12.58 -8.27 6.19
C GLY A 68 -12.21 -8.32 7.68
N GLU A 69 -12.31 -9.50 8.28
CA GLU A 69 -11.93 -9.72 9.69
C GLU A 69 -10.47 -10.21 9.78
N GLY A 70 -9.61 -9.33 10.29
CA GLY A 70 -8.19 -9.54 10.57
C GLY A 70 -7.40 -8.24 10.37
N ASN A 71 -6.11 -8.26 10.66
CA ASN A 71 -5.29 -7.03 10.65
C ASN A 71 -4.99 -6.56 9.22
N GLY A 72 -4.65 -5.27 9.07
CA GLY A 72 -4.05 -4.75 7.84
C GLY A 72 -2.76 -5.52 7.50
N GLY A 73 -2.37 -5.47 6.23
CA GLY A 73 -1.22 -6.20 5.72
C GLY A 73 0.13 -5.60 6.13
N ASN A 74 1.19 -6.16 5.57
CA ASN A 74 2.55 -5.69 5.78
C ASN A 74 3.17 -5.21 4.47
N LEU A 75 3.76 -4.02 4.50
CA LEU A 75 4.51 -3.45 3.40
C LEU A 75 5.95 -3.20 3.83
N THR A 76 6.90 -3.85 3.18
CA THR A 76 8.33 -3.62 3.37
C THR A 76 8.92 -3.08 2.08
N VAL A 77 9.60 -1.93 2.14
CA VAL A 77 10.32 -1.37 1.01
C VAL A 77 11.74 -1.06 1.44
N SER A 78 12.71 -1.69 0.79
CA SER A 78 14.12 -1.34 0.84
C SER A 78 14.51 -0.75 -0.51
N ALA A 79 14.88 0.53 -0.54
CA ALA A 79 15.31 1.16 -1.78
C ALA A 79 16.28 2.32 -1.61
N THR A 80 17.21 2.53 -2.54
CA THR A 80 18.08 3.72 -2.51
C THR A 80 17.24 5.00 -2.59
N ASP A 81 16.33 5.08 -3.55
CA ASP A 81 15.47 6.24 -3.78
C ASP A 81 13.98 5.84 -3.81
N ILE A 82 13.16 6.51 -3.00
CA ILE A 82 11.71 6.38 -3.00
C ILE A 82 11.07 7.73 -3.34
N GLU A 83 10.31 7.76 -4.43
CA GLU A 83 9.54 8.93 -4.88
C GLU A 83 8.05 8.65 -4.98
N LEU A 84 7.26 9.36 -4.17
CA LEU A 84 5.80 9.38 -4.24
C LEU A 84 5.35 10.77 -4.67
N ILE A 85 4.71 10.87 -5.84
CA ILE A 85 4.44 12.17 -6.48
C ILE A 85 2.98 12.25 -6.94
N GLY A 86 2.29 13.29 -6.49
CA GLY A 86 1.05 13.71 -7.10
C GLY A 86 -0.19 12.89 -6.73
N THR A 87 -1.23 13.15 -7.50
CA THR A 87 -2.51 12.44 -7.47
C THR A 87 -2.92 12.12 -8.91
N SER A 88 -3.90 11.24 -9.06
CA SER A 88 -4.57 10.97 -10.33
C SER A 88 -5.12 12.24 -10.97
N THR A 89 -5.30 12.22 -12.29
CA THR A 89 -5.79 13.37 -13.07
C THR A 89 -7.17 13.88 -12.64
N ASN A 90 -8.02 13.01 -12.08
CA ASN A 90 -9.33 13.37 -11.53
C ASN A 90 -9.28 13.73 -10.02
N GLY A 91 -8.09 13.69 -9.39
CA GLY A 91 -7.87 13.98 -7.99
C GLY A 91 -8.43 12.94 -7.01
N GLN A 92 -8.91 11.79 -7.50
CA GLN A 92 -9.58 10.78 -6.67
C GLN A 92 -8.59 9.89 -5.90
N PHE A 93 -7.47 9.56 -6.53
CA PHE A 93 -6.42 8.72 -5.94
C PHE A 93 -5.15 9.52 -5.71
N SER A 94 -4.62 9.47 -4.50
CA SER A 94 -3.24 9.85 -4.21
C SER A 94 -2.29 8.78 -4.70
N SER A 95 -1.09 9.19 -5.15
CA SER A 95 0.02 8.26 -5.34
C SER A 95 0.45 7.75 -3.96
N SER A 96 0.39 6.45 -3.69
CA SER A 96 0.42 6.01 -2.28
C SER A 96 0.88 4.59 -1.98
N LEU A 97 1.31 4.43 -0.72
CA LEU A 97 1.50 3.15 -0.04
C LEU A 97 0.42 2.99 1.05
N PHE A 98 -0.32 1.89 1.02
CA PHE A 98 -1.39 1.59 1.97
C PHE A 98 -1.20 0.24 2.66
N ALA A 99 -1.33 0.23 3.99
CA ALA A 99 -1.47 -0.98 4.79
C ALA A 99 -2.51 -0.72 5.91
N SER A 100 -3.78 -0.81 5.55
CA SER A 100 -4.88 -0.29 6.38
C SER A 100 -6.00 -1.31 6.60
N VAL A 101 -6.81 -1.03 7.62
CA VAL A 101 -8.09 -1.71 7.85
C VAL A 101 -9.20 -0.80 7.35
N GLU A 102 -9.94 -1.26 6.35
CA GLU A 102 -10.90 -0.45 5.61
C GLU A 102 -12.23 -0.28 6.36
N PRO A 103 -13.13 0.61 5.92
CA PRO A 103 -14.45 0.76 6.53
C PRO A 103 -15.18 -0.59 6.63
N GLU A 104 -15.89 -0.81 7.75
CA GLU A 104 -16.64 -2.03 8.06
C GLU A 104 -15.77 -3.30 8.31
N ALA A 105 -14.44 -3.20 8.15
CA ALA A 105 -13.49 -4.26 8.52
C ALA A 105 -13.14 -4.21 10.02
N ILE A 106 -12.66 -5.33 10.56
CA ILE A 106 -12.31 -5.49 11.97
C ILE A 106 -10.88 -6.02 12.08
N GLY A 107 -10.00 -5.25 12.71
CA GLY A 107 -8.60 -5.61 12.93
C GLY A 107 -7.74 -4.40 13.25
N ASN A 108 -6.49 -4.65 13.65
CA ASN A 108 -5.53 -3.56 13.84
C ASN A 108 -4.91 -3.15 12.49
N GLY A 109 -4.54 -1.88 12.37
CA GLY A 109 -3.90 -1.34 11.17
C GLY A 109 -2.62 -2.09 10.80
N GLY A 110 -2.26 -2.04 9.53
CA GLY A 110 -1.10 -2.73 9.00
C GLY A 110 0.23 -2.10 9.41
N THR A 111 1.30 -2.66 8.89
CA THR A 111 2.66 -2.13 9.08
C THR A 111 3.23 -1.69 7.74
N ILE A 112 3.87 -0.51 7.74
CA ILE A 112 4.69 -0.03 6.63
C ILE A 112 6.10 0.21 7.17
N ASN A 113 7.09 -0.45 6.59
CA ASN A 113 8.51 -0.24 6.89
C ASN A 113 9.22 0.22 5.62
N LEU A 114 9.79 1.43 5.65
CA LEU A 114 10.61 1.97 4.57
C LEU A 114 12.04 2.12 5.05
N ASP A 115 12.97 1.57 4.29
CA ASP A 115 14.41 1.73 4.47
C ASP A 115 15.00 2.31 3.17
N THR A 116 15.56 3.51 3.25
CA THR A 116 15.99 4.25 2.07
C THR A 116 17.12 5.24 2.33
N GLU A 117 17.82 5.68 1.29
CA GLU A 117 18.74 6.81 1.39
C GLU A 117 17.99 8.13 1.18
N ASN A 118 17.05 8.17 0.21
CA ASN A 118 16.27 9.35 -0.12
C ASN A 118 14.76 9.06 -0.21
N LEU A 119 13.97 9.75 0.61
CA LEU A 119 12.50 9.72 0.55
C LEU A 119 11.94 11.07 0.11
N THR A 120 11.28 11.09 -1.04
CA THR A 120 10.52 12.25 -1.53
C THR A 120 9.03 11.95 -1.57
N ILE A 121 8.23 12.75 -0.85
CA ILE A 121 6.77 12.71 -0.89
C ILE A 121 6.25 14.12 -1.16
N ARG A 122 5.57 14.33 -2.29
CA ARG A 122 5.11 15.65 -2.69
C ARG A 122 3.82 15.62 -3.51
N ASP A 123 3.25 16.80 -3.68
CA ASP A 123 2.11 17.07 -4.57
C ASP A 123 0.84 16.27 -4.22
N GLY A 124 0.64 15.94 -2.93
CA GLY A 124 -0.55 15.24 -2.43
C GLY A 124 -0.42 13.72 -2.33
N ALA A 125 0.77 13.18 -2.60
CA ALA A 125 1.08 11.78 -2.36
C ALA A 125 1.12 11.42 -0.86
N GLN A 126 0.90 10.14 -0.51
CA GLN A 126 0.66 9.72 0.87
C GLN A 126 1.26 8.34 1.22
N ILE A 127 1.55 8.14 2.49
CA ILE A 127 1.84 6.82 3.09
C ILE A 127 0.87 6.64 4.26
N VAL A 128 0.11 5.55 4.25
CA VAL A 128 -1.02 5.38 5.16
C VAL A 128 -1.06 3.98 5.77
N ALA A 129 -0.88 3.93 7.08
CA ALA A 129 -1.00 2.73 7.91
C ALA A 129 -2.07 2.95 8.99
N ASN A 130 -3.34 3.04 8.61
CA ASN A 130 -4.42 3.43 9.53
C ASN A 130 -5.50 2.35 9.67
N THR A 131 -6.48 2.67 10.51
CA THR A 131 -7.65 1.83 10.76
C THR A 131 -8.86 2.72 10.59
N PHE A 132 -9.55 2.57 9.46
CA PHE A 132 -10.85 3.19 9.19
C PHE A 132 -12.01 2.37 9.77
N GLY A 133 -11.82 1.06 9.91
CA GLY A 133 -12.74 0.13 10.57
C GLY A 133 -12.58 0.08 12.10
N GLU A 134 -12.79 -1.10 12.69
CA GLU A 134 -12.65 -1.32 14.14
C GLU A 134 -11.28 -1.90 14.50
N GLY A 135 -10.54 -1.22 15.37
CA GLY A 135 -9.27 -1.70 15.95
C GLY A 135 -8.30 -0.58 16.26
N ASN A 136 -7.06 -0.93 16.62
CA ASN A 136 -6.00 0.06 16.84
C ASN A 136 -5.39 0.51 15.51
N GLY A 137 -4.82 1.72 15.47
CA GLY A 137 -4.08 2.23 14.31
C GLY A 137 -2.86 1.37 13.95
N GLY A 138 -2.38 1.51 12.71
CA GLY A 138 -1.20 0.82 12.22
C GLY A 138 0.11 1.50 12.58
N ASN A 139 1.21 0.91 12.12
CA ASN A 139 2.56 1.43 12.35
C ASN A 139 3.24 1.81 11.03
N LEU A 140 3.85 2.98 10.99
CA LEU A 140 4.71 3.43 9.91
C LEU A 140 6.10 3.70 10.48
N THR A 141 7.10 2.98 9.99
CA THR A 141 8.51 3.19 10.29
C THR A 141 9.24 3.64 9.03
N VAL A 142 10.00 4.74 9.13
CA VAL A 142 10.85 5.24 8.05
C VAL A 142 12.28 5.36 8.58
N SER A 143 13.19 4.64 7.95
CA SER A 143 14.63 4.76 8.12
C SER A 143 15.18 5.43 6.86
N ALA A 144 15.72 6.64 7.02
CA ALA A 144 16.37 7.39 5.95
C ALA A 144 17.81 7.66 6.38
N THR A 145 18.78 6.93 5.83
CA THR A 145 20.17 6.89 6.33
C THR A 145 21.21 7.02 5.23
#